data_AF-A0A7S2CBI7-F1
#
_entry.id   AF-A0A7S2CBI7-F1
#
_cell.length_a   1.000
_cell.length_b   1.000
_cell.length_c   1.000
_cell.angle_alpha   90.00
_cell.angle_beta   90.00
_cell.angle_gamma   90.00
#
_symmetry.space_group_name_H-M   'P 1'
#
loop_
_entity.id
_entity.type
_entity.pdbx_description
1 polymer ?
#
loop_
_entity_poly.entity_id
_entity_poly.type
_entity_poly.pdbx_seq_one_letter_code
_entity_poly.pdbx_strand_id
1 'polypeptide(L)'
;MPAFFILDHPRHGNKRAALAVFCVIPLVIQLACLIFGVILAAFEKWAISDGFLYVLSAVCGLGTPMTNVNPENFHGRVLGVILGIAAQGVIGAIIGVLAGIGPLVALVANFEKLPCFWGPQEKERVKEEDLTRSAVDPEEALNDPTDDPDTQDKAIPQDYERSWFEVCSS
;
A
#
# COMPACT_ATOMS: atom_id res chain seq x y z
N MET A 1 1.68 20.08 25.98
CA MET A 1 1.05 19.39 24.83
C MET A 1 0.60 20.47 23.86
N PRO A 2 1.35 20.75 22.77
CA PRO A 2 1.04 21.90 21.94
C PRO A 2 -0.20 21.61 21.09
N ALA A 3 -1.26 22.33 21.41
CA ALA A 3 -2.39 22.63 20.55
C ALA A 3 -1.92 23.50 19.38
N PHE A 4 -1.18 22.89 18.45
CA PHE A 4 -0.71 23.55 17.24
C PHE A 4 -1.47 22.96 16.05
N PHE A 5 -2.11 23.84 15.28
CA PHE A 5 -2.73 23.59 13.98
C PHE A 5 -4.17 23.03 13.93
N ILE A 6 -5.10 23.71 14.59
CA ILE A 6 -6.49 23.78 14.13
C ILE A 6 -6.72 25.21 13.61
N LEU A 7 -6.62 25.36 12.28
CA LEU A 7 -7.31 26.32 11.42
C LEU A 7 -6.56 26.33 10.07
N ASP A 8 -6.94 25.45 9.15
CA ASP A 8 -6.74 25.73 7.73
C ASP A 8 -8.02 25.47 6.96
N HIS A 9 -8.41 26.47 6.19
CA HIS A 9 -9.70 26.60 5.54
C HIS A 9 -9.63 25.94 4.16
N PRO A 10 -10.53 25.00 3.81
CA PRO A 10 -10.43 24.24 2.57
C PRO A 10 -10.99 25.05 1.40
N ARG A 11 -10.16 25.43 0.41
CA ARG A 11 -10.64 25.61 -0.97
C ARG A 11 -9.60 25.69 -2.09
N HIS A 12 -8.32 25.97 -1.84
CA HIS A 12 -7.33 26.16 -2.93
C HIS A 12 -6.06 25.27 -2.85
N GLY A 13 -5.90 24.45 -1.80
CA GLY A 13 -4.70 23.63 -1.55
C GLY A 13 -4.59 22.33 -2.35
N ASN A 14 -5.69 21.82 -2.91
CA ASN A 14 -5.73 20.47 -3.49
C ASN A 14 -4.82 20.30 -4.71
N LYS A 15 -4.64 21.35 -5.52
CA LYS A 15 -3.76 21.29 -6.70
C LYS A 15 -2.29 21.13 -6.30
N ARG A 16 -1.86 21.76 -5.21
CA ARG A 16 -0.47 21.67 -4.70
C ARG A 16 -0.21 20.31 -4.06
N ALA A 17 -1.18 19.80 -3.30
CA ALA A 17 -1.11 18.45 -2.73
C ALA A 17 -1.08 17.37 -3.83
N ALA A 18 -1.97 17.47 -4.82
CA ALA A 18 -1.98 16.55 -5.96
C ALA A 18 -0.66 16.63 -6.74
N LEU A 19 -0.17 17.84 -7.06
CA LEU A 19 1.11 18.01 -7.75
C LEU A 19 2.28 17.44 -6.94
N ALA A 20 2.30 17.62 -5.62
CA ALA A 20 3.32 17.03 -4.77
C ALA A 20 3.29 15.49 -4.86
N VAL A 21 2.12 14.88 -4.76
CA VAL A 21 1.98 13.42 -4.81
C VAL A 21 2.33 12.85 -6.18
N PHE A 22 1.76 13.42 -7.25
CA PHE A 22 1.91 12.89 -8.60
C PHE A 22 3.21 13.29 -9.30
N CYS A 23 3.90 14.34 -8.85
CA CYS A 23 5.16 14.78 -9.46
C CYS A 23 6.36 14.59 -8.54
N VAL A 24 6.27 14.96 -7.26
CA VAL A 24 7.45 14.91 -6.37
C VAL A 24 7.80 13.49 -6.00
N ILE A 25 6.83 12.64 -5.66
CA ILE A 25 7.08 11.23 -5.33
C ILE A 25 7.81 10.50 -6.46
N PRO A 26 7.30 10.44 -7.70
CA PRO A 26 8.00 9.73 -8.78
C PRO A 26 9.34 10.38 -9.14
N LEU A 27 9.50 11.69 -8.96
CA LEU A 27 10.77 12.37 -9.22
C LEU A 27 11.84 12.00 -8.17
N VAL A 28 11.47 11.93 -6.90
CA VAL A 28 12.39 11.50 -5.83
C VAL A 28 12.77 10.03 -6.00
N ILE A 29 11.81 9.16 -6.37
CA ILE A 29 12.10 7.74 -6.67
C ILE A 29 13.09 7.64 -7.84
N GLN A 30 12.89 8.41 -8.91
CA GLN A 30 13.81 8.45 -10.05
C GLN A 30 15.21 8.92 -9.64
N LEU A 31 15.31 9.96 -8.81
CA LEU A 31 16.60 10.45 -8.31
C LEU A 31 17.33 9.42 -7.44
N ALA A 32 16.61 8.72 -6.55
CA ALA A 32 17.19 7.64 -5.75
C ALA A 32 17.70 6.50 -6.64
N CYS A 33 16.90 6.06 -7.62
CA CYS A 33 17.31 5.04 -8.59
C CYS A 33 18.53 5.48 -9.41
N LEU A 34 18.62 6.75 -9.77
CA LEU A 34 19.76 7.30 -10.50
C LEU A 34 21.03 7.25 -9.67
N ILE A 35 20.98 7.69 -8.41
CA ILE A 35 22.16 7.70 -7.52
C ILE A 35 22.68 6.27 -7.31
N PHE A 36 21.80 5.33 -6.94
CA PHE A 36 22.20 3.95 -6.71
C PHE A 36 22.59 3.23 -8.01
N GLY A 37 21.92 3.53 -9.12
CA GLY A 37 22.23 2.99 -10.44
C GLY A 37 23.60 3.44 -10.96
N VAL A 38 23.98 4.70 -10.71
CA VAL A 38 25.33 5.22 -11.05
C VAL A 38 26.40 4.49 -10.24
N ILE A 39 26.17 4.27 -8.95
CA ILE A 39 27.12 3.52 -8.10
C ILE A 39 27.28 2.10 -8.64
N LEU A 40 26.18 1.40 -8.92
CA LEU A 40 26.23 0.03 -9.46
C LEU A 40 26.93 -0.03 -10.83
N ALA A 41 26.61 0.90 -11.73
CA ALA A 41 27.21 0.99 -13.05
C ALA A 41 28.74 1.23 -12.97
N ALA A 42 29.22 2.03 -12.02
CA ALA A 42 30.65 2.27 -11.84
C ALA A 42 31.42 1.01 -11.39
N PHE A 43 30.78 0.14 -10.60
CA PHE A 43 31.35 -1.13 -10.13
C PHE A 43 31.38 -2.20 -11.23
N GLU A 44 30.27 -2.39 -11.95
CA GLU A 44 30.15 -3.40 -13.01
C GLU A 44 30.64 -2.91 -14.39
N LYS A 45 31.12 -1.66 -14.48
CA LYS A 45 31.57 -1.01 -15.73
C LYS A 45 30.47 -0.93 -16.80
N TRP A 46 29.24 -0.72 -16.38
CA TRP A 46 28.09 -0.57 -17.29
C TRP A 46 27.85 0.88 -17.68
N ALA A 47 27.00 1.06 -18.70
CA ALA A 47 26.43 2.37 -18.97
C ALA A 47 25.55 2.81 -17.79
N ILE A 48 25.53 4.12 -17.53
CA ILE A 48 24.71 4.70 -16.46
C ILE A 48 23.21 4.39 -16.68
N SER A 49 22.77 4.35 -17.94
CA SER A 49 21.41 3.97 -18.32
C SER A 49 21.05 2.56 -17.83
N ASP A 50 21.98 1.62 -17.95
CA ASP A 50 21.73 0.22 -17.61
C ASP A 50 21.71 0.04 -16.10
N GLY A 51 22.62 0.69 -15.37
CA GLY A 51 22.58 0.71 -13.90
C GLY A 51 21.30 1.36 -13.36
N PHE A 52 20.85 2.47 -13.95
CA PHE A 52 19.59 3.12 -13.58
C PHE A 52 18.39 2.20 -13.82
N LEU A 53 18.25 1.63 -15.03
CA LEU A 53 17.13 0.75 -15.37
C LEU A 53 17.15 -0.55 -14.55
N TYR A 54 18.33 -1.06 -14.21
CA TYR A 54 18.47 -2.21 -13.32
C TYR A 54 17.91 -1.91 -11.93
N VAL A 55 18.35 -0.82 -11.29
CA VAL A 55 17.86 -0.44 -9.94
C VAL A 55 16.37 -0.07 -9.98
N LEU A 56 15.92 0.62 -11.03
CA LEU A 56 14.52 0.96 -11.21
C LEU A 56 13.65 -0.30 -11.29
N SER A 57 14.09 -1.32 -12.02
CA SER A 57 13.36 -2.59 -12.12
C SER A 57 13.25 -3.32 -10.77
N ALA A 58 14.32 -3.29 -9.97
CA ALA A 58 14.33 -3.86 -8.62
C ALA A 58 13.39 -3.10 -7.67
N VAL A 59 13.42 -1.77 -7.71
CA VAL A 59 12.53 -0.90 -6.91
C VAL A 59 11.06 -1.11 -7.27
N CYS A 60 10.75 -1.21 -8.56
CA CYS A 60 9.39 -1.48 -9.05
C CYS A 60 8.93 -2.93 -8.84
N GLY A 61 9.81 -3.83 -8.36
CA GLY A 61 9.48 -5.23 -8.17
C GLY A 61 9.18 -5.98 -9.47
N LEU A 62 9.76 -5.55 -10.60
CA LEU A 62 9.54 -6.21 -11.89
C LEU A 62 10.25 -7.56 -11.92
N GLY A 63 9.49 -8.64 -12.20
CA GLY A 63 10.06 -9.99 -12.33
C GLY A 63 10.98 -10.15 -13.54
N THR A 64 10.76 -9.35 -14.60
CA THR A 64 11.63 -9.28 -15.78
C THR A 64 12.43 -7.98 -15.74
N PRO A 65 13.78 -8.03 -15.74
CA PRO A 65 14.59 -6.83 -15.75
C PRO A 65 14.36 -6.02 -17.03
N MET A 66 14.41 -4.69 -16.94
CA MET A 66 14.26 -3.81 -18.10
C MET A 66 15.54 -3.74 -18.96
N THR A 67 16.60 -4.39 -18.52
CA THR A 67 17.91 -4.39 -19.16
C THR A 67 18.31 -5.84 -19.46
N ASN A 68 19.14 -6.02 -20.50
CA ASN A 68 19.70 -7.32 -20.84
C ASN A 68 21.02 -7.62 -20.12
N VAL A 69 21.48 -6.72 -19.24
CA VAL A 69 22.74 -6.89 -18.51
C VAL A 69 22.45 -7.41 -17.11
N ASN A 70 23.23 -8.40 -16.69
CA ASN A 70 23.14 -9.00 -15.36
C ASN A 70 24.54 -9.00 -14.72
N PRO A 71 24.62 -8.82 -13.39
CA PRO A 71 25.91 -8.78 -12.70
C PRO A 71 26.62 -10.13 -12.83
N GLU A 72 27.77 -10.11 -13.49
CA GLU A 72 28.60 -11.30 -13.72
C GLU A 72 29.39 -11.65 -12.46
N ASN A 73 29.81 -10.61 -11.71
CA ASN A 73 30.61 -10.77 -10.51
C ASN A 73 29.77 -11.15 -9.29
N PHE A 74 30.31 -12.02 -8.44
CA PHE A 74 29.70 -12.33 -7.14
C PHE A 74 29.51 -11.07 -6.29
N HIS A 75 30.51 -10.18 -6.29
CA HIS A 75 30.44 -8.89 -5.59
C HIS A 75 29.34 -7.99 -6.14
N GLY A 76 29.13 -7.97 -7.46
CA GLY A 76 28.06 -7.21 -8.12
C GLY A 76 26.68 -7.67 -7.71
N ARG A 77 26.48 -8.98 -7.60
CA ARG A 77 25.20 -9.58 -7.15
C ARG A 77 24.87 -9.17 -5.72
N VAL A 78 25.83 -9.30 -4.81
CA VAL A 78 25.65 -8.90 -3.41
C VAL A 78 25.38 -7.40 -3.31
N LEU A 79 26.15 -6.59 -4.04
CA LEU A 79 25.95 -5.14 -4.06
C LEU A 79 24.58 -4.75 -4.61
N GLY A 80 24.13 -5.41 -5.69
CA GLY A 80 22.80 -5.19 -6.27
C GLY A 80 21.67 -5.45 -5.28
N VAL A 81 21.75 -6.53 -4.50
CA VAL A 81 20.76 -6.82 -3.44
C VAL A 81 20.78 -5.77 -2.34
N ILE A 82 21.97 -5.39 -1.85
CA ILE A 82 22.11 -4.36 -0.80
C ILE A 82 21.56 -3.01 -1.28
N LEU A 83 21.91 -2.60 -2.50
CA LEU A 83 21.42 -1.35 -3.09
C LEU A 83 19.91 -1.39 -3.34
N GLY A 84 19.36 -2.54 -3.76
CA GLY A 84 17.91 -2.72 -3.92
C GLY A 84 17.16 -2.55 -2.60
N ILE A 85 17.62 -3.21 -1.53
CA ILE A 85 17.04 -3.09 -0.18
C ILE A 85 17.18 -1.65 0.33
N ALA A 86 18.34 -1.01 0.14
CA ALA A 86 18.56 0.37 0.53
C ALA A 86 17.62 1.33 -0.22
N ALA A 87 17.46 1.16 -1.53
CA ALA A 87 16.56 1.97 -2.34
C ALA A 87 15.10 1.80 -1.91
N GLN A 88 14.63 0.56 -1.69
CA GLN A 88 13.28 0.30 -1.16
C GLN A 88 13.08 0.90 0.23
N GLY A 89 14.10 0.82 1.10
CA GLY A 89 14.07 1.44 2.42
C GLY A 89 13.91 2.97 2.37
N VAL A 90 14.62 3.64 1.45
CA VAL A 90 14.48 5.09 1.23
C VAL A 90 13.06 5.43 0.75
N ILE A 91 12.49 4.63 -0.15
CA ILE A 91 11.13 4.84 -0.66
C ILE A 91 10.10 4.65 0.45
N GLY A 92 10.23 3.59 1.25
CA GLY A 92 9.37 3.36 2.42
C GLY A 92 9.45 4.50 3.43
N ALA A 93 10.66 5.02 3.71
CA ALA A 93 10.83 6.17 4.58
C ALA A 93 10.15 7.44 4.03
N ILE A 94 10.26 7.70 2.72
CA ILE A 94 9.58 8.83 2.08
C ILE A 94 8.06 8.69 2.21
N ILE A 95 7.50 7.51 1.89
CA ILE A 95 6.07 7.25 2.03
C ILE A 95 5.62 7.45 3.49
N GLY A 96 6.40 6.96 4.45
CA GLY A 96 6.13 7.14 5.87
C GLY A 96 6.11 8.62 6.30
N VAL A 97 7.05 9.42 5.83
CA VAL A 97 7.06 10.88 6.08
C VAL A 97 5.86 11.55 5.42
N LEU A 98 5.52 11.18 4.18
CA LEU A 98 4.40 11.75 3.44
C LEU A 98 3.06 11.44 4.09
N ALA A 99 2.89 10.25 4.68
CA ALA A 99 1.70 9.86 5.42
C ALA A 99 1.37 10.81 6.59
N GLY A 100 2.39 11.47 7.18
CA GLY A 100 2.21 12.43 8.26
C GLY A 100 1.84 13.85 7.82
N ILE A 101 1.83 14.16 6.53
CA ILE A 101 1.63 15.55 6.06
C ILE A 101 0.14 15.80 5.81
N GLY A 102 -0.44 16.78 6.52
CA GLY A 102 -1.86 17.13 6.45
C GLY A 102 -2.47 17.30 5.04
N PRO A 103 -1.79 17.87 4.03
CA PRO A 103 -2.31 17.98 2.67
C PRO A 103 -2.54 16.62 2.00
N LEU A 104 -1.75 15.59 2.31
CA LEU A 104 -1.96 14.24 1.79
C LEU A 104 -3.24 13.64 2.38
N VAL A 105 -3.42 13.77 3.69
CA VAL A 105 -4.64 13.32 4.37
C VAL A 105 -5.88 14.01 3.81
N ALA A 106 -5.80 15.33 3.58
CA ALA A 106 -6.89 16.08 2.95
C ALA A 106 -7.16 15.63 1.51
N LEU A 107 -6.12 15.26 0.76
CA LEU A 107 -6.27 14.70 -0.59
C LEU A 107 -6.98 13.34 -0.54
N VAL A 108 -6.53 12.41 0.31
CA VAL A 108 -7.14 11.08 0.48
C VAL A 108 -8.60 11.20 0.91
N ALA A 109 -8.91 12.03 1.90
CA ALA A 109 -10.28 12.26 2.35
C ALA A 109 -11.19 12.88 1.26
N ASN A 110 -10.63 13.57 0.27
CA ASN A 110 -11.38 14.04 -0.90
C ASN A 110 -11.59 12.92 -1.93
N PHE A 111 -10.63 11.99 -2.08
CA PHE A 111 -10.77 10.82 -2.94
C PHE A 111 -11.80 9.84 -2.40
N GLU A 112 -11.86 9.61 -1.09
CA GLU A 112 -12.87 8.75 -0.45
C GLU A 112 -14.32 9.23 -0.69
N LYS A 113 -14.51 10.54 -0.90
CA LYS A 113 -15.83 11.11 -1.21
C LYS A 113 -16.27 10.89 -2.65
N LEU A 114 -15.39 10.41 -3.53
CA LEU A 114 -15.74 10.19 -4.92
C LEU A 114 -16.57 8.89 -5.04
N PRO A 115 -17.83 8.98 -5.51
CA PRO A 115 -18.78 7.86 -5.54
C PRO A 115 -18.39 6.72 -6.50
N CYS A 116 -17.29 6.87 -7.25
CA CYS A 116 -16.81 5.85 -8.17
C CYS A 116 -15.88 4.82 -7.53
N PHE A 117 -15.23 5.13 -6.40
CA PHE A 117 -14.17 4.28 -5.86
C PHE A 117 -14.70 3.23 -4.87
N TRP A 118 -15.73 3.59 -4.10
CA TRP A 118 -16.53 2.63 -3.33
C TRP A 118 -17.94 2.63 -3.91
N GLY A 119 -18.20 1.67 -4.81
CA GLY A 119 -19.57 1.34 -5.20
C GLY A 119 -20.41 0.92 -3.98
N PRO A 120 -21.75 0.85 -4.09
CA PRO A 120 -22.68 0.55 -3.00
C PRO A 120 -22.59 -0.91 -2.50
N GLN A 121 -21.43 -1.37 -2.05
CA GLN A 121 -21.19 -2.74 -1.60
C GLN A 121 -21.77 -3.04 -0.21
N GLU A 122 -22.01 -2.01 0.60
CA GLU A 122 -22.52 -2.20 1.96
C GLU A 122 -24.04 -2.40 1.99
N LYS A 123 -24.77 -1.78 1.06
CA LYS A 123 -26.24 -1.90 1.01
C LYS A 123 -26.71 -3.25 0.47
N GLU A 124 -25.91 -3.91 -0.36
CA GLU A 124 -26.25 -5.24 -0.89
C GLU A 124 -26.01 -6.34 0.14
N ARG A 125 -24.93 -6.25 0.93
CA ARG A 125 -24.61 -7.24 1.97
C ARG A 125 -25.65 -7.28 3.10
N VAL A 126 -26.10 -6.11 3.57
CA VAL A 126 -27.17 -6.02 4.59
C VAL A 126 -28.49 -6.56 4.05
N LYS A 127 -28.77 -6.33 2.75
CA LYS A 127 -29.99 -6.83 2.12
C LYS A 127 -29.97 -8.35 1.94
N GLU A 128 -28.79 -8.95 1.75
CA GLU A 128 -28.62 -10.40 1.65
C GLU A 128 -28.69 -11.08 3.03
N GLU A 129 -28.13 -10.47 4.09
CA GLU A 129 -28.30 -10.95 5.47
C GLU A 129 -29.76 -10.91 5.93
N ASP A 130 -30.50 -9.83 5.63
CA ASP A 130 -31.93 -9.72 5.95
C ASP A 130 -32.79 -10.75 5.19
N LEU A 131 -32.44 -11.07 3.94
CA LEU A 131 -33.12 -12.12 3.18
C LEU A 131 -32.84 -13.49 3.77
N THR A 132 -31.58 -13.78 4.12
CA THR A 132 -31.19 -15.07 4.71
C THR A 132 -31.85 -15.25 6.08
N ARG A 133 -31.91 -14.21 6.91
CA ARG A 133 -32.58 -14.23 8.21
C ARG A 133 -34.10 -14.40 8.11
N SER A 134 -34.71 -13.84 7.07
CA SER A 134 -36.16 -14.01 6.82
C SER A 134 -36.51 -15.37 6.20
N ALA A 135 -35.53 -16.07 5.63
CA ALA A 135 -35.70 -17.41 5.07
C ALA A 135 -35.45 -18.54 6.08
N VAL A 136 -34.98 -18.23 7.29
CA VAL A 136 -34.94 -19.19 8.40
C VAL A 136 -36.36 -19.33 8.94
N ASP A 137 -36.93 -20.52 8.76
CA ASP A 137 -38.29 -20.83 9.20
C ASP A 137 -38.45 -20.56 10.70
N PRO A 138 -39.54 -19.88 11.14
CA PRO A 138 -39.77 -19.53 12.54
C PRO A 138 -39.95 -20.75 13.46
N GLU A 139 -40.05 -21.96 12.89
CA GLU A 139 -40.13 -23.21 13.64
C GLU A 139 -38.78 -23.63 14.25
N GLU A 140 -37.65 -23.19 13.69
CA GLU A 140 -36.31 -23.53 14.21
C GLU A 140 -35.84 -22.56 15.31
N ALA A 141 -36.37 -21.32 15.35
CA ALA A 141 -36.06 -20.33 16.38
C ALA A 141 -36.66 -20.65 17.77
N LEU A 142 -37.60 -21.60 17.86
CA LEU A 142 -38.24 -21.98 19.13
C LEU A 142 -37.55 -23.16 19.83
N ASN A 143 -36.53 -23.77 19.22
CA ASN A 143 -35.81 -24.94 19.76
C ASN A 143 -34.32 -24.67 20.02
N ASP A 144 -33.85 -23.41 20.04
CA ASP A 144 -32.47 -23.12 20.45
C ASP A 144 -32.34 -23.17 21.98
N PRO A 145 -31.71 -24.20 22.57
CA PRO A 145 -31.63 -24.38 24.02
C PRO A 145 -30.46 -23.57 24.63
N THR A 146 -29.86 -22.62 23.91
CA THR A 146 -28.60 -21.97 24.33
C THR A 146 -28.72 -20.47 24.63
N ASP A 147 -29.74 -20.07 25.37
CA ASP A 147 -29.68 -18.86 26.22
C ASP A 147 -28.85 -19.17 27.49
N ASP A 148 -27.55 -19.40 27.31
CA ASP A 148 -26.58 -19.47 28.41
C ASP A 148 -25.78 -18.14 28.43
N PRO A 149 -26.02 -17.23 29.39
CA PRO A 149 -25.50 -15.86 29.38
C PRO A 149 -23.97 -15.74 29.46
N ASP A 150 -23.24 -16.85 29.58
CA ASP A 150 -21.77 -16.90 29.67
C ASP A 150 -21.05 -17.17 28.32
N THR A 151 -21.76 -17.27 27.18
CA THR A 151 -21.13 -17.63 25.89
C THR A 151 -20.76 -16.43 24.98
N GLN A 152 -20.93 -15.18 25.42
CA GLN A 152 -20.56 -14.00 24.60
C GLN A 152 -19.04 -13.75 24.42
N ASP A 153 -18.16 -14.54 25.05
CA ASP A 153 -16.70 -14.43 24.89
C ASP A 153 -16.09 -15.46 23.90
N LYS A 154 -16.91 -16.21 23.15
CA LYS A 154 -16.38 -17.19 22.19
C LYS A 154 -15.97 -16.55 20.86
N ALA A 155 -14.67 -16.29 20.80
CA ALA A 155 -13.78 -16.49 19.67
C ALA A 155 -14.10 -15.74 18.37
N ILE A 156 -13.32 -14.68 18.13
CA ILE A 156 -13.00 -14.26 16.76
C ILE A 156 -12.48 -15.50 16.02
N PRO A 157 -13.11 -15.91 14.89
CA PRO A 157 -12.65 -17.04 14.09
C PRO A 157 -11.19 -16.87 13.68
N GLN A 158 -10.32 -17.80 14.08
CA GLN A 158 -8.89 -17.83 13.76
C GLN A 158 -8.60 -18.06 12.26
N ASP A 159 -9.62 -18.33 11.46
CA ASP A 159 -9.53 -18.48 10.00
C ASP A 159 -9.45 -17.15 9.26
N TYR A 160 -9.90 -16.05 9.87
CA TYR A 160 -9.85 -14.73 9.24
C TYR A 160 -8.39 -14.27 8.99
N GLU A 161 -7.44 -14.59 9.87
CA GLU A 161 -6.03 -14.23 9.64
C GLU A 161 -5.41 -14.94 8.44
N ARG A 162 -5.86 -16.16 8.08
CA ARG A 162 -5.29 -16.88 6.93
C ARG A 162 -5.72 -16.28 5.60
N SER A 163 -6.97 -15.84 5.46
CA SER A 163 -7.45 -15.28 4.20
C SER A 163 -6.80 -13.93 3.87
N TRP A 164 -6.42 -13.13 4.88
CA TRP A 164 -5.70 -11.87 4.64
C TRP A 164 -4.28 -12.09 4.11
N PHE A 165 -3.59 -13.15 4.55
CA PHE A 165 -2.24 -13.43 4.07
C PHE A 165 -2.21 -13.90 2.60
N GLU A 166 -3.20 -14.69 2.15
CA GLU A 166 -3.26 -15.15 0.76
C GLU A 166 -3.59 -14.03 -0.24
N VAL A 167 -4.40 -13.06 0.16
CA VAL A 167 -4.76 -11.90 -0.68
C VAL A 167 -3.59 -10.93 -0.85
N CYS A 168 -2.72 -10.80 0.15
CA CYS A 168 -1.55 -9.91 0.09
C CYS A 168 -0.31 -10.55 -0.56
N SER A 169 -0.30 -11.88 -0.78
CA SER A 169 0.83 -12.60 -1.39
C SER A 169 0.67 -12.88 -2.90
N SER A 170 -0.41 -12.38 -3.50
CA SER A 170 -0.71 -12.52 -4.95
C SER A 170 -0.48 -11.21 -5.68
#